data_AF-A0A7S1DD44-F1
#
_entry.id   AF-A0A7S1DD44-F1
#
_cell.length_a   1.000
_cell.length_b   1.000
_cell.length_c   1.000
_cell.angle_alpha   90.00
_cell.angle_beta   90.00
_cell.angle_gamma   90.00
#
_symmetry.space_group_name_H-M   'P 1'
#
loop_
_entity.id
_entity.type
_entity.pdbx_description
1 polymer ?
#
loop_
_entity_poly.entity_id
_entity_poly.type
_entity_poly.pdbx_seq_one_letter_code
_entity_poly.pdbx_strand_id
1 'polypeptide(L)'
;ITPESLSTSMTSSGDTLPKIKDAQSARSRFWSLVQDGFVKVMREAPSAWNGRDSDHYQGERAMINRTYSPVLWGCGSAIMVFVTLRITGSKWFRHLFRSTTRSNVSSSPRSTYSLEKQRDATAEKLRDAFDGSTDLFISLLVGCSATGLFFDTKRMERDFVRAPLAPGRSLIAEHMCPDLTSLQKSIDGQPWNHSDPSLEMLKEFSQNCERRSRVEAKIRQANQLANKQPVSIPPDTFAKL
;
A
#
# COMPACT_ATOMS: atom_id res chain seq x y z
N ILE A 1 -15.79 -8.67 28.29
CA ILE A 1 -16.18 -8.48 26.87
C ILE A 1 -15.43 -9.52 26.08
N THR A 2 -16.06 -10.67 25.87
CA THR A 2 -15.53 -11.76 25.04
C THR A 2 -15.70 -11.38 23.58
N PRO A 3 -14.67 -11.45 22.73
CA PRO A 3 -14.85 -11.28 21.31
C PRO A 3 -15.55 -12.54 20.80
N GLU A 4 -16.87 -12.46 20.58
CA GLU A 4 -17.54 -13.41 19.73
C GLU A 4 -16.86 -13.33 18.36
N SER A 5 -16.18 -14.43 18.03
CA SER A 5 -15.57 -14.68 16.75
C SER A 5 -16.65 -14.55 15.67
N LEU A 6 -16.68 -13.40 15.01
CA LEU A 6 -17.37 -13.22 13.74
C LEU A 6 -16.59 -14.01 12.67
N SER A 7 -16.64 -15.33 12.79
CA SER A 7 -16.21 -16.26 11.76
C SER A 7 -17.25 -16.19 10.64
N THR A 8 -17.14 -15.15 9.81
CA THR A 8 -17.74 -15.18 8.49
C THR A 8 -17.06 -16.32 7.74
N SER A 9 -17.65 -17.52 7.83
CA SER A 9 -17.27 -18.63 6.99
C SER A 9 -17.57 -18.18 5.57
N MET A 10 -16.57 -17.62 4.88
CA MET A 10 -16.59 -17.60 3.43
C MET A 10 -16.60 -19.07 3.03
N THR A 11 -17.80 -19.60 2.78
CA THR A 11 -17.96 -20.78 1.95
C THR A 11 -17.14 -20.50 0.70
N SER A 12 -16.00 -21.19 0.60
CA SER A 12 -15.30 -21.41 -0.65
C SER A 12 -16.28 -22.17 -1.54
N SER A 13 -17.24 -21.43 -2.11
CA SER A 13 -18.00 -21.92 -3.24
C SER A 13 -16.95 -22.27 -4.27
N GLY A 14 -16.88 -23.54 -4.65
CA GLY A 14 -16.10 -24.02 -5.78
C GLY A 14 -16.66 -23.49 -7.11
N ASP A 15 -17.07 -22.22 -7.12
CA ASP A 15 -17.52 -21.50 -8.29
C ASP A 15 -16.32 -21.40 -9.20
N THR A 16 -16.38 -22.19 -10.25
CA THR A 16 -15.39 -22.20 -11.31
C THR A 16 -15.31 -20.77 -11.83
N LEU A 17 -14.18 -20.08 -11.59
CA LEU A 17 -14.01 -18.69 -12.01
C LEU A 17 -14.34 -18.57 -13.50
N PRO A 18 -15.12 -17.54 -13.91
CA PRO A 18 -15.44 -17.33 -15.31
C PRO A 18 -14.15 -17.19 -16.12
N LYS A 19 -14.08 -17.85 -17.28
CA LYS A 19 -12.91 -17.77 -18.17
C LYS A 19 -12.66 -16.31 -18.56
N ILE A 20 -11.50 -15.80 -18.17
CA ILE A 20 -11.06 -14.45 -18.51
C ILE A 20 -10.59 -14.46 -19.96
N LYS A 21 -11.12 -13.56 -20.80
CA LYS A 21 -10.85 -13.55 -22.24
C LYS A 21 -9.74 -12.58 -22.64
N ASP A 22 -9.44 -11.59 -21.81
CA ASP A 22 -8.51 -10.51 -22.12
C ASP A 22 -7.53 -10.24 -20.96
N ALA A 23 -6.30 -9.84 -21.32
CA ALA A 23 -5.22 -9.60 -20.37
C ALA A 23 -5.53 -8.42 -19.41
N GLN A 24 -6.29 -7.42 -19.86
CA GLN A 24 -6.66 -6.27 -19.05
C GLN A 24 -7.59 -6.66 -17.89
N SER A 25 -8.60 -7.49 -18.17
CA SER A 25 -9.48 -8.06 -17.15
C SER A 25 -8.72 -8.92 -16.16
N ALA A 26 -7.76 -9.73 -16.62
CA ALA A 26 -6.92 -10.53 -15.73
C ALA A 26 -6.04 -9.65 -14.83
N ARG A 27 -5.42 -8.60 -15.39
CA ARG A 27 -4.63 -7.64 -14.61
C ARG A 27 -5.48 -6.90 -13.59
N SER A 28 -6.65 -6.40 -13.99
CA SER A 28 -7.58 -5.73 -13.07
C SER A 28 -8.00 -6.67 -11.93
N ARG A 29 -8.34 -7.92 -12.28
CA ARG A 29 -8.71 -8.94 -11.29
C ARG A 29 -7.55 -9.30 -10.36
N PHE A 30 -6.33 -9.43 -10.90
CA PHE A 30 -5.12 -9.65 -10.12
C PHE A 30 -4.94 -8.57 -9.07
N TRP A 31 -4.93 -7.29 -9.47
CA TRP A 31 -4.73 -6.18 -8.53
C TRP A 31 -5.86 -6.06 -7.50
N SER A 32 -7.11 -6.35 -7.89
CA SER A 32 -8.23 -6.43 -6.95
C SER A 32 -8.02 -7.51 -5.88
N LEU A 33 -7.61 -8.73 -6.27
CA LEU A 33 -7.35 -9.82 -5.32
C LEU A 33 -6.14 -9.52 -4.42
N VAL A 34 -5.10 -8.90 -4.98
CA VAL A 34 -3.92 -8.46 -4.22
C VAL A 34 -4.33 -7.42 -3.16
N GLN A 35 -5.15 -6.44 -3.54
CA GLN A 35 -5.64 -5.42 -2.62
C GLN A 35 -6.50 -6.04 -1.51
N ASP A 36 -7.46 -6.90 -1.85
CA ASP A 36 -8.34 -7.56 -0.88
C ASP A 36 -7.54 -8.45 0.09
N GLY A 37 -6.60 -9.23 -0.43
CA GLY A 37 -5.70 -10.05 0.37
C GLY A 37 -4.81 -9.22 1.29
N PHE A 38 -4.27 -8.12 0.80
CA PHE A 38 -3.45 -7.21 1.61
C PHE A 38 -4.25 -6.57 2.76
N VAL A 39 -5.50 -6.18 2.52
CA VAL A 39 -6.40 -5.65 3.57
C VAL A 39 -6.62 -6.69 4.68
N LYS A 40 -6.81 -7.97 4.32
CA LYS A 40 -6.94 -9.07 5.31
C LYS A 40 -5.65 -9.23 6.11
N VAL A 41 -4.50 -9.29 5.43
CA VAL A 41 -3.18 -9.37 6.07
C VAL A 41 -2.98 -8.23 7.06
N MET A 42 -3.25 -6.98 6.65
CA MET A 42 -3.04 -5.81 7.52
C MET A 42 -4.00 -5.75 8.71
N ARG A 43 -5.21 -6.33 8.58
CA ARG A 43 -6.17 -6.45 9.68
C ARG A 43 -5.70 -7.44 10.75
N GLU A 44 -5.09 -8.54 10.34
CA GLU A 44 -4.66 -9.63 11.24
C GLU A 44 -3.20 -9.52 11.70
N ALA A 45 -2.36 -8.78 10.97
CA ALA A 45 -0.95 -8.62 11.29
C ALA A 45 -0.69 -8.12 12.73
N PRO A 46 -1.41 -7.12 13.27
CA PRO A 46 -1.15 -6.64 14.63
C PRO A 46 -1.37 -7.71 15.71
N SER A 47 -2.39 -8.56 15.57
CA SER A 47 -2.66 -9.63 16.52
C SER A 47 -1.72 -10.82 16.33
N ALA A 48 -1.37 -11.16 15.09
CA ALA A 48 -0.41 -12.22 14.79
C ALA A 48 1.02 -11.86 15.22
N TRP A 49 1.49 -10.64 14.96
CA TRP A 49 2.87 -10.21 15.20
C TRP A 49 3.18 -9.80 16.64
N ASN A 50 2.15 -9.50 17.43
CA ASN A 50 2.31 -9.17 18.85
C ASN A 50 1.62 -10.19 19.77
N GLY A 51 1.06 -11.26 19.20
CA GLY A 51 0.42 -12.34 19.93
C GLY A 51 1.43 -13.34 20.51
N ARG A 52 0.91 -14.38 21.16
CA ARG A 52 1.72 -15.47 21.75
C ARG A 52 2.59 -16.21 20.72
N ASP A 53 2.16 -16.21 19.46
CA ASP A 53 2.79 -16.94 18.36
C ASP A 53 3.62 -16.01 17.45
N SER A 54 4.01 -14.82 17.94
CA SER A 54 4.71 -13.79 17.15
C SER A 54 6.00 -14.29 16.49
N ASP A 55 6.69 -15.22 17.15
CA ASP A 55 7.97 -15.77 16.68
C ASP A 55 7.84 -16.51 15.35
N HIS A 56 6.66 -17.07 15.08
CA HIS A 56 6.40 -17.74 13.82
C HIS A 56 6.26 -16.77 12.65
N TYR A 57 6.02 -15.48 12.87
CA TYR A 57 5.79 -14.49 11.81
C TYR A 57 6.98 -13.55 11.57
N GLN A 58 8.13 -13.79 12.23
CA GLN A 58 9.29 -12.90 12.15
C GLN A 58 9.82 -12.75 10.72
N GLY A 59 9.76 -13.81 9.91
CA GLY A 59 10.20 -13.78 8.51
C GLY A 59 9.38 -12.81 7.66
N GLU A 60 8.06 -12.93 7.74
CA GLU A 60 7.13 -12.04 7.02
C GLU A 60 7.20 -10.61 7.55
N ARG A 61 7.24 -10.43 8.88
CA ARG A 61 7.38 -9.11 9.51
C ARG A 61 8.67 -8.40 9.06
N ALA A 62 9.81 -9.11 9.04
CA ALA A 62 11.08 -8.57 8.61
C ALA A 62 11.06 -8.16 7.13
N MET A 63 10.36 -8.92 6.28
CA MET A 63 10.15 -8.59 4.87
C MET A 63 9.30 -7.33 4.71
N ILE A 64 8.12 -7.28 5.34
CA ILE A 64 7.20 -6.15 5.22
C ILE A 64 7.81 -4.87 5.82
N ASN A 65 8.50 -4.95 6.96
CA ASN A 65 9.08 -3.79 7.60
C ASN A 65 10.18 -3.12 6.74
N ARG A 66 10.88 -3.88 5.90
CA ARG A 66 11.84 -3.32 4.93
C ARG A 66 11.15 -2.47 3.85
N THR A 67 9.97 -2.89 3.41
CA THR A 67 9.19 -2.20 2.38
C THR A 67 8.37 -1.04 2.93
N TYR A 68 7.91 -1.14 4.18
CA TYR A 68 7.04 -0.13 4.79
C TYR A 68 7.80 1.12 5.27
N SER A 69 9.08 0.99 5.61
CA SER A 69 9.92 2.09 6.11
C SER A 69 9.92 3.33 5.17
N PRO A 70 10.22 3.21 3.86
CA PRO A 70 10.13 4.34 2.91
C PRO A 70 8.78 5.08 2.91
N VAL A 71 7.67 4.35 3.02
CA VAL A 71 6.32 4.93 3.03
C VAL A 71 6.10 5.74 4.30
N LEU A 72 6.51 5.21 5.45
CA LEU A 72 6.46 5.96 6.72
C LEU A 72 7.31 7.22 6.68
N TRP A 73 8.51 7.16 6.10
CA TRP A 73 9.37 8.34 5.93
C TRP A 73 8.72 9.37 5.00
N GLY A 74 8.11 8.94 3.90
CA GLY A 74 7.36 9.80 3.00
C GLY A 74 6.18 10.48 3.69
N CYS A 75 5.31 9.72 4.36
CA CYS A 75 4.21 10.28 5.15
C CYS A 75 4.70 11.21 6.27
N GLY A 76 5.77 10.83 6.97
CA GLY A 76 6.40 11.64 8.02
C GLY A 76 6.94 12.97 7.48
N SER A 77 7.59 12.96 6.32
CA SER A 77 8.05 14.18 5.65
C SER A 77 6.88 15.07 5.23
N ALA A 78 5.78 14.50 4.75
CA ALA A 78 4.56 15.24 4.40
C ALA A 78 4.00 15.99 5.62
N ILE A 79 3.90 15.30 6.76
CA ILE A 79 3.43 15.88 8.02
C ILE A 79 4.40 16.95 8.51
N MET A 80 5.71 16.71 8.47
CA MET A 80 6.72 17.70 8.87
C MET A 80 6.67 18.96 8.02
N VAL A 81 6.55 18.83 6.70
CA VAL A 81 6.40 19.98 5.80
C VAL A 81 5.10 20.73 6.08
N PHE A 82 4.00 20.02 6.29
CA PHE A 82 2.72 20.63 6.65
C PHE A 82 2.80 21.43 7.95
N VAL A 83 3.35 20.84 9.01
CA VAL A 83 3.53 21.51 10.30
C VAL A 83 4.47 22.71 10.16
N THR A 84 5.56 22.57 9.40
CA THR A 84 6.53 23.65 9.18
C THR A 84 5.90 24.81 8.41
N LEU A 85 5.15 24.53 7.35
CA LEU A 85 4.39 25.53 6.59
C LEU A 85 3.33 26.20 7.47
N ARG A 86 2.64 25.46 8.33
CA ARG A 86 1.64 26.05 9.23
C ARG A 86 2.24 26.91 10.33
N ILE A 87 3.32 26.46 10.98
CA ILE A 87 3.94 27.22 12.08
C ILE A 87 4.73 28.42 11.54
N THR A 88 5.41 28.25 10.40
CA THR A 88 6.39 29.24 9.88
C THR A 88 5.82 30.11 8.74
N GLY A 89 4.87 29.56 7.97
CA GLY A 89 4.39 30.11 6.70
C GLY A 89 3.61 31.40 6.79
N SER A 90 2.96 31.71 7.92
CA SER A 90 2.21 32.98 8.00
C SER A 90 3.09 34.23 7.89
N LYS A 91 4.41 34.13 8.16
CA LYS A 91 5.34 35.29 8.11
C LYS A 91 6.34 35.24 6.96
N TRP A 92 6.91 34.06 6.66
CA TRP A 92 7.95 33.94 5.62
C TRP A 92 7.37 34.00 4.20
N PHE A 93 6.25 33.33 3.93
CA PHE A 93 5.55 33.44 2.64
C PHE A 93 5.06 34.87 2.38
N ARG A 94 4.61 35.55 3.44
CA ARG A 94 4.29 36.98 3.38
C ARG A 94 5.47 37.84 2.93
N HIS A 95 6.71 37.44 3.18
CA HIS A 95 7.90 38.20 2.74
C HIS A 95 8.26 37.91 1.29
N LEU A 96 8.14 36.66 0.85
CA LEU A 96 8.45 36.22 -0.52
C LEU A 96 7.46 36.72 -1.57
N PHE A 97 6.17 36.84 -1.25
CA PHE A 97 5.16 37.33 -2.19
C PHE A 97 4.93 38.85 -2.15
N ARG A 98 5.48 39.55 -1.15
CA ARG A 98 5.38 41.03 -1.08
C ARG A 98 6.37 41.73 -2.01
N SER A 99 7.34 41.01 -2.56
CA SER A 99 8.43 41.58 -3.36
C SER A 99 8.06 41.81 -4.82
N THR A 100 6.94 41.25 -5.31
CA THR A 100 6.63 41.24 -6.76
C THR A 100 5.56 42.25 -7.20
N THR A 101 4.89 42.94 -6.28
CA THR A 101 3.85 43.94 -6.60
C THR A 101 4.17 45.31 -6.01
N ARG A 102 5.28 45.90 -6.46
CA ARG A 102 5.50 47.36 -6.36
C ARG A 102 5.24 47.97 -7.74
N SER A 103 4.01 47.88 -8.23
CA SER A 103 3.59 48.65 -9.40
C SER A 103 3.38 50.10 -8.99
N ASN A 104 4.13 51.01 -9.61
CA ASN A 104 3.95 52.46 -9.50
C ASN A 104 2.57 52.85 -10.05
N VAL A 105 1.54 52.83 -9.22
CA VAL A 105 0.23 53.38 -9.57
C VAL A 105 0.18 54.84 -9.11
N SER A 106 0.32 55.74 -10.08
CA SER A 106 0.13 57.18 -9.94
C SER A 106 -1.30 57.47 -9.45
N SER A 107 -1.39 58.19 -8.34
CA SER A 107 -2.63 58.57 -7.65
C SER A 107 -3.52 59.49 -8.47
N SER A 108 -4.77 59.09 -8.71
CA SER A 108 -5.87 60.00 -9.02
C SER A 108 -6.95 59.86 -7.94
N PRO A 109 -7.31 60.93 -7.20
CA PRO A 109 -8.21 60.83 -6.07
C PRO A 109 -9.64 61.22 -6.47
N ARG A 110 -10.59 60.28 -6.51
CA ARG A 110 -12.02 60.55 -6.21
C ARG A 110 -12.89 59.27 -6.25
N SER A 111 -13.57 59.00 -5.13
CA SER A 111 -14.86 58.29 -5.04
C SER A 111 -14.92 56.76 -5.30
N THR A 112 -14.00 55.96 -4.78
CA THR A 112 -14.08 54.46 -4.80
C THR A 112 -14.09 53.78 -3.43
N TYR A 113 -14.17 54.54 -2.33
CA TYR A 113 -13.88 54.06 -0.97
C TYR A 113 -14.72 52.86 -0.49
N SER A 114 -15.97 52.71 -0.94
CA SER A 114 -16.83 51.59 -0.54
C SER A 114 -16.56 50.30 -1.32
N LEU A 115 -16.23 50.40 -2.61
CA LEU A 115 -15.91 49.26 -3.49
C LEU A 115 -14.53 48.66 -3.16
N GLU A 116 -13.59 49.50 -2.75
CA GLU A 116 -12.23 49.10 -2.37
C GLU A 116 -12.24 48.29 -1.07
N LYS A 117 -12.98 48.77 -0.06
CA LYS A 117 -13.20 48.04 1.21
C LYS A 117 -13.85 46.68 1.01
N GLN A 118 -14.76 46.55 0.05
CA GLN A 118 -15.41 45.28 -0.28
C GLN A 118 -14.46 44.33 -1.01
N ARG A 119 -13.59 44.84 -1.88
CA ARG A 119 -12.52 44.06 -2.51
C ARG A 119 -11.51 43.54 -1.50
N ASP A 120 -11.09 44.37 -0.55
CA ASP A 120 -10.12 43.97 0.47
C ASP A 120 -10.68 42.89 1.40
N ALA A 121 -11.93 43.04 1.86
CA ALA A 121 -12.59 42.03 2.68
C ALA A 121 -12.83 40.70 1.92
N THR A 122 -13.07 40.78 0.61
CA THR A 122 -13.23 39.58 -0.24
C THR A 122 -11.88 38.90 -0.51
N ALA A 123 -10.82 39.70 -0.73
CA ALA A 123 -9.47 39.20 -0.91
C ALA A 123 -8.92 38.55 0.37
N GLU A 124 -9.26 39.07 1.55
CA GLU A 124 -8.90 38.49 2.84
C GLU A 124 -9.57 37.13 3.07
N LYS A 125 -10.89 37.02 2.80
CA LYS A 125 -11.62 35.75 2.89
C LYS A 125 -11.12 34.69 1.90
N LEU A 126 -10.77 35.11 0.68
CA LEU A 126 -10.18 34.21 -0.31
C LEU A 126 -8.78 33.76 0.12
N ARG A 127 -7.96 34.65 0.67
CA ARG A 127 -6.64 34.29 1.22
C ARG A 127 -6.75 33.27 2.33
N ASP A 128 -7.64 33.47 3.29
CA ASP A 128 -7.84 32.52 4.40
C ASP A 128 -8.33 31.14 3.90
N ALA A 129 -9.15 31.11 2.84
CA ALA A 129 -9.61 29.85 2.24
C ALA A 129 -8.50 29.12 1.46
N PHE A 130 -7.61 29.86 0.81
CA PHE A 130 -6.51 29.30 0.02
C PHE A 130 -5.28 28.90 0.85
N ASP A 131 -5.01 29.56 1.99
CA ASP A 131 -3.83 29.26 2.83
C ASP A 131 -3.87 27.81 3.34
N GLY A 132 -5.04 27.35 3.79
CA GLY A 132 -5.16 26.02 4.40
C GLY A 132 -5.05 24.85 3.41
N SER A 133 -5.60 25.03 2.21
CA SER A 133 -5.65 24.00 1.16
C SER A 133 -4.37 23.93 0.35
N THR A 134 -3.72 25.07 0.11
CA THR A 134 -2.44 25.15 -0.60
C THR A 134 -1.32 24.49 0.21
N ASP A 135 -1.25 24.76 1.51
CA ASP A 135 -0.27 24.11 2.40
C ASP A 135 -0.45 22.59 2.44
N LEU A 136 -1.69 22.10 2.51
CA LEU A 136 -2.00 20.68 2.48
C LEU A 136 -1.57 20.05 1.14
N PHE A 137 -1.88 20.72 0.03
CA PHE A 137 -1.54 20.24 -1.31
C PHE A 137 -0.03 20.17 -1.53
N ILE A 138 0.72 21.23 -1.15
CA ILE A 138 2.18 21.26 -1.24
C ILE A 138 2.77 20.15 -0.36
N SER A 139 2.27 19.98 0.85
CA SER A 139 2.77 18.96 1.79
C SER A 139 2.51 17.54 1.29
N LEU A 140 1.33 17.30 0.71
CA LEU A 140 0.98 16.02 0.11
C LEU A 140 1.84 15.75 -1.13
N LEU A 141 2.06 16.76 -1.99
CA LEU A 141 2.96 16.63 -3.14
C LEU A 141 4.38 16.28 -2.71
N VAL A 142 4.96 17.00 -1.75
CA VAL A 142 6.31 16.70 -1.23
C VAL A 142 6.35 15.30 -0.62
N GLY A 143 5.33 14.92 0.14
CA GLY A 143 5.18 13.58 0.69
C GLY A 143 5.14 12.48 -0.38
N CYS A 144 4.31 12.65 -1.40
CA CYS A 144 4.18 11.72 -2.52
C CYS A 144 5.48 11.64 -3.33
N SER A 145 6.14 12.77 -3.60
CA SER A 145 7.42 12.82 -4.31
C SER A 145 8.54 12.15 -3.51
N ALA A 146 8.64 12.43 -2.20
CA ALA A 146 9.60 11.77 -1.32
C ALA A 146 9.33 10.26 -1.28
N THR A 147 8.07 9.85 -1.13
CA THR A 147 7.68 8.44 -1.17
C THR A 147 8.14 7.82 -2.47
N GLY A 148 7.84 8.41 -3.63
CA GLY A 148 8.24 7.91 -4.94
C GLY A 148 9.76 7.79 -5.13
N LEU A 149 10.54 8.73 -4.59
CA LEU A 149 12.01 8.66 -4.63
C LEU A 149 12.57 7.53 -3.78
N PHE A 150 11.93 7.21 -2.66
CA PHE A 150 12.36 6.10 -1.79
C PHE A 150 11.68 4.76 -2.14
N PHE A 151 10.68 4.77 -3.02
CA PHE A 151 9.93 3.57 -3.42
C PHE A 151 10.63 2.86 -4.58
N ASP A 152 11.47 1.88 -4.25
CA ASP A 152 12.04 0.96 -5.25
C ASP A 152 10.96 -0.04 -5.68
N THR A 153 10.25 0.29 -6.77
CA THR A 153 9.17 -0.54 -7.32
C THR A 153 9.65 -1.95 -7.65
N LYS A 154 10.81 -2.10 -8.28
CA LYS A 154 11.39 -3.40 -8.65
C LYS A 154 11.69 -4.25 -7.43
N ARG A 155 12.16 -3.63 -6.35
CA ARG A 155 12.36 -4.31 -5.08
C ARG A 155 11.04 -4.75 -4.46
N MET A 156 10.01 -3.90 -4.46
CA MET A 156 8.70 -4.28 -3.95
C MET A 156 8.09 -5.44 -4.75
N GLU A 157 8.18 -5.41 -6.08
CA GLU A 157 7.71 -6.49 -6.94
C GLU A 157 8.41 -7.82 -6.59
N ARG A 158 9.74 -7.78 -6.44
CA ARG A 158 10.53 -8.95 -6.03
C ARG A 158 10.16 -9.45 -4.63
N ASP A 159 9.99 -8.53 -3.67
CA ASP A 159 9.64 -8.88 -2.30
C ASP A 159 8.20 -9.42 -2.23
N PHE A 160 7.28 -8.86 -3.01
CA PHE A 160 5.89 -9.33 -3.14
C PHE A 160 5.86 -10.77 -3.67
N VAL A 161 6.56 -11.04 -4.77
CA VAL A 161 6.62 -12.37 -5.39
C VAL A 161 7.28 -13.41 -4.46
N ARG A 162 8.24 -12.99 -3.64
CA ARG A 162 8.91 -13.85 -2.64
C ARG A 162 8.13 -13.99 -1.34
N ALA A 163 7.11 -13.18 -1.11
CA ALA A 163 6.38 -13.15 0.15
C ALA A 163 5.79 -14.50 0.58
N PRO A 164 5.23 -15.35 -0.31
CA PRO A 164 4.80 -16.69 0.09
C PRO A 164 5.92 -17.57 0.65
N LEU A 165 7.17 -17.33 0.26
CA LEU A 165 8.34 -18.07 0.75
C LEU A 165 8.92 -17.49 2.04
N ALA A 166 8.24 -16.53 2.69
CA ALA A 166 8.68 -16.03 3.99
C ALA A 166 8.80 -17.20 4.99
N PRO A 167 9.91 -17.27 5.74
CA PRO A 167 10.09 -18.34 6.71
C PRO A 167 9.12 -18.17 7.87
N GLY A 168 8.79 -19.30 8.50
CA GLY A 168 7.78 -19.39 9.53
C GLY A 168 6.36 -19.53 8.96
N ARG A 169 5.38 -18.95 9.64
CA ARG A 169 4.00 -18.74 9.18
C ARG A 169 3.95 -17.46 8.35
N SER A 170 3.05 -17.44 7.37
CA SER A 170 2.85 -16.28 6.48
C SER A 170 1.35 -16.00 6.33
N LEU A 171 0.92 -14.82 6.78
CA LEU A 171 -0.45 -14.33 6.54
C LEU A 171 -0.67 -14.08 5.04
N ILE A 172 0.38 -13.65 4.33
CA ILE A 172 0.31 -13.44 2.88
C ILE A 172 -0.01 -14.77 2.18
N ALA A 173 0.67 -15.85 2.56
CA ALA A 173 0.36 -17.16 1.99
C ALA A 173 -1.06 -17.64 2.35
N GLU A 174 -1.49 -17.41 3.59
CA GLU A 174 -2.81 -17.83 4.08
C GLU A 174 -3.96 -17.12 3.35
N HIS A 175 -3.85 -15.80 3.13
CA HIS A 175 -4.93 -14.99 2.60
C HIS A 175 -4.88 -14.73 1.09
N MET A 176 -3.70 -14.85 0.45
CA MET A 176 -3.52 -14.46 -0.95
C MET A 176 -3.30 -15.67 -1.87
N CYS A 177 -2.65 -16.74 -1.40
CA CYS A 177 -2.35 -17.89 -2.27
C CYS A 177 -3.60 -18.59 -2.84
N PRO A 178 -4.69 -18.85 -2.08
CA PRO A 178 -5.85 -19.56 -2.62
C PRO A 178 -6.46 -18.84 -3.83
N ASP A 179 -6.69 -17.54 -3.69
CA ASP A 179 -7.35 -16.73 -4.73
C ASP A 179 -6.43 -16.49 -5.93
N LEU A 180 -5.15 -16.20 -5.69
CA LEU A 180 -4.18 -15.93 -6.77
C LEU A 180 -3.81 -17.19 -7.55
N THR A 181 -3.66 -18.34 -6.88
CA THR A 181 -3.41 -19.61 -7.61
C THR A 181 -4.63 -20.05 -8.41
N SER A 182 -5.85 -19.80 -7.90
CA SER A 182 -7.09 -20.02 -8.66
C SER A 182 -7.15 -19.12 -9.90
N LEU A 183 -6.82 -17.84 -9.75
CA LEU A 183 -6.72 -16.90 -10.86
C LEU A 183 -5.67 -17.36 -11.88
N GLN A 184 -4.47 -17.76 -11.44
CA GLN A 184 -3.41 -18.25 -12.31
C GLN A 184 -3.87 -19.48 -13.13
N LYS A 185 -4.59 -20.41 -12.52
CA LYS A 185 -5.13 -21.58 -13.24
C LYS A 185 -6.19 -21.20 -14.26
N SER A 186 -7.00 -20.17 -13.99
CA SER A 186 -8.02 -19.69 -14.93
C SER A 186 -7.44 -19.04 -16.20
N ILE A 187 -6.19 -18.56 -16.12
CA ILE A 187 -5.47 -17.93 -17.24
C ILE A 187 -4.44 -18.88 -17.89
N ASP A 188 -4.13 -20.01 -17.26
CA ASP A 188 -3.14 -20.95 -17.77
C ASP A 188 -3.60 -21.57 -19.10
N GLY A 189 -2.69 -21.67 -20.06
CA GLY A 189 -2.99 -22.13 -21.43
C GLY A 189 -3.54 -21.07 -22.37
N GLN A 190 -3.70 -19.81 -21.95
CA GLN A 190 -3.99 -18.72 -22.86
C GLN A 190 -2.71 -18.19 -23.54
N PRO A 191 -2.73 -17.86 -24.84
CA PRO A 191 -1.55 -17.42 -25.60
C PRO A 191 -1.18 -15.94 -25.35
N TRP A 192 -1.42 -15.45 -24.13
CA TRP A 192 -1.24 -14.04 -23.82
C TRP A 192 0.23 -13.67 -23.86
N ASN A 193 0.51 -12.49 -24.39
CA ASN A 193 1.87 -11.98 -24.51
C ASN A 193 2.51 -11.95 -23.11
N HIS A 194 3.55 -12.76 -22.89
CA HIS A 194 4.27 -12.89 -21.62
C HIS A 194 5.01 -11.60 -21.19
N SER A 195 4.78 -10.49 -21.90
CA SER A 195 5.41 -9.21 -21.64
C SER A 195 4.70 -8.33 -20.61
N ASP A 196 3.52 -8.71 -20.08
CA ASP A 196 2.88 -7.92 -19.00
C ASP A 196 3.53 -8.26 -17.64
N PRO A 197 4.22 -7.30 -16.98
CA PRO A 197 4.90 -7.56 -15.71
C PRO A 197 3.97 -8.01 -14.59
N SER A 198 2.69 -7.60 -14.60
CA SER A 198 1.72 -8.00 -13.59
C SER A 198 1.37 -9.49 -13.69
N LEU A 199 1.27 -9.99 -14.92
CA LEU A 199 0.98 -11.40 -15.16
C LEU A 199 2.20 -12.29 -14.88
N GLU A 200 3.41 -11.77 -15.14
CA GLU A 200 4.65 -12.43 -14.73
C GLU A 200 4.74 -12.54 -13.20
N MET A 201 4.43 -11.45 -12.48
CA MET A 201 4.34 -11.46 -11.01
C MET A 201 3.30 -12.47 -10.50
N LEU A 202 2.10 -12.50 -11.08
CA LEU A 202 1.05 -13.46 -10.71
C LEU A 202 1.55 -14.91 -10.89
N LYS A 203 2.21 -15.19 -12.01
CA LYS A 203 2.76 -16.52 -12.31
C LYS A 203 3.82 -16.93 -11.29
N GLU A 204 4.80 -16.07 -11.04
CA GLU A 204 5.90 -16.37 -10.11
C GLU A 204 5.38 -16.46 -8.65
N PHE A 205 4.48 -15.57 -8.23
CA PHE A 205 3.83 -15.62 -6.92
C PHE A 205 3.07 -16.93 -6.74
N SER A 206 2.29 -17.35 -7.73
CA SER A 206 1.52 -18.60 -7.69
C SER A 206 2.43 -19.83 -7.62
N GLN A 207 3.53 -19.84 -8.37
CA GLN A 207 4.54 -20.90 -8.29
C GLN A 207 5.18 -20.96 -6.90
N ASN A 208 5.45 -19.81 -6.28
CA ASN A 208 5.98 -19.73 -4.92
C ASN A 208 4.96 -20.22 -3.88
N CYS A 209 3.66 -19.93 -4.04
CA CYS A 209 2.59 -20.51 -3.25
C CYS A 209 2.56 -22.05 -3.34
N GLU A 210 2.69 -22.61 -4.53
CA GLU A 210 2.74 -24.06 -4.71
C GLU A 210 3.99 -24.68 -4.06
N ARG A 211 5.15 -24.05 -4.22
CA ARG A 211 6.40 -24.48 -3.57
C ARG A 211 6.22 -24.52 -2.05
N ARG A 212 5.66 -23.46 -1.47
CA ARG A 212 5.35 -23.40 -0.05
C ARG A 212 4.41 -24.53 0.36
N SER A 213 3.32 -24.73 -0.36
CA SER A 213 2.33 -25.78 -0.07
C SER A 213 2.96 -27.18 -0.05
N ARG A 214 3.84 -27.50 -1.01
CA ARG A 214 4.58 -28.77 -1.05
C ARG A 214 5.51 -28.95 0.16
N VAL A 215 6.19 -27.89 0.58
CA VAL A 215 7.06 -27.90 1.77
C VAL A 215 6.22 -28.11 3.03
N GLU A 216 5.13 -27.37 3.20
CA GLU A 216 4.26 -27.53 4.35
C GLU A 216 3.66 -28.94 4.41
N ALA A 217 3.25 -29.51 3.28
CA ALA A 217 2.75 -30.89 3.22
C ALA A 217 3.79 -31.91 3.72
N LYS A 218 5.06 -31.76 3.32
CA LYS A 218 6.16 -32.60 3.82
C LYS A 218 6.35 -32.45 5.34
N ILE A 219 6.31 -31.22 5.85
CA ILE A 219 6.44 -30.94 7.28
C ILE A 219 5.26 -31.53 8.06
N ARG A 220 4.02 -31.42 7.55
CA ARG A 220 2.83 -32.03 8.17
C ARG A 220 2.97 -33.55 8.24
N GLN A 221 3.39 -34.17 7.15
CA GLN A 221 3.61 -35.62 7.09
C GLN A 221 4.70 -36.07 8.07
N ALA A 222 5.82 -35.35 8.14
CA ALA A 222 6.93 -35.68 9.03
C ALA A 222 6.57 -35.56 10.53
N ASN A 223 5.71 -34.61 10.88
CA ASN A 223 5.35 -34.32 12.27
C ASN A 223 3.96 -34.87 12.66
N GLN A 224 3.31 -35.66 11.80
CA GLN A 224 1.97 -36.21 12.01
C GLN A 224 0.92 -35.13 12.35
N LEU A 225 1.04 -33.95 11.74
CA LEU A 225 0.14 -32.82 11.99
C LEU A 225 -1.16 -32.98 11.20
N ALA A 226 -2.27 -32.51 11.79
CA ALA A 226 -3.55 -32.47 11.08
C ALA A 226 -3.49 -31.52 9.86
N ASN A 227 -4.30 -31.78 8.84
CA ASN A 227 -4.32 -30.98 7.60
C ASN A 227 -4.54 -29.48 7.82
N LYS A 228 -5.32 -29.10 8.85
CA LYS A 228 -5.63 -27.71 9.18
C LYS A 228 -4.68 -27.09 10.21
N GLN A 229 -3.75 -27.87 10.76
CA GLN A 229 -2.84 -27.36 11.76
C GLN A 229 -1.83 -26.40 11.12
N PRO A 230 -1.59 -25.22 11.73
CA PRO A 230 -0.63 -24.28 11.20
C PRO A 230 0.79 -24.86 11.20
N VAL A 231 1.55 -24.56 10.17
CA VAL A 231 2.91 -25.06 9.97
C VAL A 231 3.88 -23.89 9.93
N SER A 232 4.98 -24.00 10.68
CA SER A 232 6.08 -23.04 10.64
C SER A 232 7.22 -23.60 9.79
N ILE A 233 7.64 -22.86 8.76
CA ILE A 233 8.72 -23.28 7.87
C ILE A 233 10.08 -22.82 8.43
N PRO A 234 11.08 -23.70 8.60
CA PRO A 234 12.41 -23.31 9.05
C PRO A 234 13.09 -22.28 8.13
N PRO A 235 13.90 -21.34 8.65
CA PRO A 235 14.49 -20.25 7.88
C PRO A 235 15.44 -20.68 6.75
N ASP A 236 16.06 -21.85 6.86
CA ASP A 236 17.00 -22.38 5.87
C ASP A 236 16.32 -23.17 4.73
N THR A 237 15.01 -23.38 4.81
CA THR A 237 14.27 -24.26 3.88
C THR A 237 14.32 -23.76 2.44
N PHE A 238 14.15 -22.46 2.22
CA PHE A 238 14.12 -21.86 0.88
C PHE A 238 15.48 -21.31 0.42
N ALA A 239 16.48 -21.27 1.30
CA ALA A 239 17.84 -20.85 0.91
C ALA A 239 18.57 -21.90 0.05
N LYS A 240 18.06 -23.14 0.02
CA LYS A 240 18.62 -24.29 -0.70
C LYS A 240 17.94 -24.58 -2.03
N LEU A 241 16.93 -23.79 -2.41
CA LEU A 241 16.09 -23.94 -3.61
C LEU A 241 16.43 -22.87 -4.64
#